data_AF-A0A9X7E7A1-F1
#
_entry.id   AF-A0A9X7E7A1-F1
#
_cell.length_a   1.000
_cell.length_b   1.000
_cell.length_c   1.000
_cell.angle_alpha   90.00
_cell.angle_beta   90.00
_cell.angle_gamma   90.00
#
_symmetry.space_group_name_H-M   'P 1'
#
loop_
_entity.id
_entity.type
_entity.pdbx_description
1 polymer ?
#
loop_
_entity_poly.entity_id
_entity_poly.type
_entity_poly.pdbx_seq_one_letter_code
_entity_poly.pdbx_strand_id
1 'polypeptide(L)'
;MNSEDYKSAVDLTSRSLQKIISEEWLKSYWEGLPVQLQAGSFIEIGEVTQKETNPVHTNVEIQLVFEKMTVPLLIKLDPSGKIDDFQLSMSFSPVAERPSYSKPESFIDKEVVVGSGAFPLPGTLSVPKGKGPFPAVILVQGSGATDQDETAFALKPFRDLAEGLASKGIAVLRYNKRTYEHGLKTQFSPFYTVDKETTDDALLVTQFLKNEPLINKNQIYILGHSQGGMMLPKMIEKDQNKNIAGAIVMGGPARTIQDVVLDQFEYLFSIGAMNLDQYKFYKSQFELLNDPNFSGQNPPKDFYLGSAVFWDSIRKIKAAEMSKEQKIPLLIIQGERDYQVQSKIEIPLWKEQLKERDNVDYRLYPKLNHFFTEGDGEISKPDEYYSPANIPEYVINDIAAWVQGKSQLN
;
A
#
# COMPACT_ATOMS: atom_id res chain seq x y z
N MET A 1 19.20 14.00 21.25
CA MET A 1 18.35 13.16 22.14
C MET A 1 19.05 12.79 23.43
N ASN A 2 20.31 12.30 23.42
CA ASN A 2 21.10 12.09 24.67
C ASN A 2 21.36 13.35 25.52
N SER A 3 21.31 14.54 24.93
CA SER A 3 21.48 15.81 25.64
C SER A 3 20.17 16.41 26.17
N GLU A 4 19.03 15.75 25.96
CA GLU A 4 17.67 16.29 26.21
C GLU A 4 17.40 17.67 25.57
N ASP A 5 18.23 18.07 24.60
CA ASP A 5 18.07 19.33 23.86
C ASP A 5 17.11 19.12 22.67
N TYR A 6 15.82 19.08 22.99
CA TYR A 6 14.75 18.90 22.01
C TYR A 6 14.58 20.11 21.09
N LYS A 7 14.90 21.31 21.58
CA LYS A 7 14.85 22.53 20.78
C LYS A 7 15.84 22.46 19.61
N SER A 8 17.11 22.15 19.89
CA SER A 8 18.10 21.98 18.82
C SER A 8 17.74 20.83 17.89
N ALA A 9 17.12 19.75 18.40
CA ALA A 9 16.64 18.67 17.55
C ALA A 9 15.54 19.11 16.57
N VAL A 10 14.60 19.96 17.01
CA VAL A 10 13.59 20.56 16.12
C VAL A 10 14.24 21.51 15.09
N ASP A 11 15.30 22.23 15.45
CA ASP A 11 16.04 23.09 14.51
C ASP A 11 16.77 22.31 13.39
N LEU A 12 16.98 21.00 13.56
CA LEU A 12 17.51 20.09 12.54
C LEU A 12 16.44 19.61 11.55
N THR A 13 15.17 19.85 11.83
CA THR A 13 14.05 19.41 10.98
C THR A 13 13.73 20.44 9.89
N SER A 14 13.10 19.98 8.82
CA SER A 14 12.69 20.82 7.70
C SER A 14 11.59 21.80 8.13
N ARG A 15 11.43 22.91 7.40
CA ARG A 15 10.34 23.86 7.67
C ARG A 15 8.94 23.23 7.51
N SER A 16 8.82 22.20 6.68
CA SER A 16 7.57 21.44 6.53
C SER A 16 7.27 20.64 7.79
N LEU A 17 8.27 19.94 8.33
CA LEU A 17 8.11 19.12 9.53
C LEU A 17 7.90 19.98 10.79
N GLN A 18 8.59 21.12 10.91
CA GLN A 18 8.42 22.07 12.02
C GLN A 18 6.99 22.64 12.16
N LYS A 19 6.16 22.56 11.11
CA LYS A 19 4.74 22.95 11.19
C LYS A 19 3.85 21.89 11.83
N ILE A 20 4.37 20.68 11.95
CA ILE A 20 3.65 19.49 12.38
C ILE A 20 4.11 19.04 13.77
N ILE A 21 5.42 19.11 14.04
CA ILE A 21 6.00 18.70 15.32
C ILE A 21 6.47 19.90 16.13
N SER A 22 6.30 19.81 17.45
CA SER A 22 6.82 20.77 18.42
C SER A 22 7.92 20.15 19.27
N GLU A 23 8.65 20.98 20.03
CA GLU A 23 9.62 20.52 21.03
C GLU A 23 8.98 19.56 22.04
N GLU A 24 7.79 19.94 22.56
CA GLU A 24 7.03 19.13 23.52
C GLU A 24 6.55 17.81 22.92
N TRP A 25 6.12 17.82 21.65
CA TRP A 25 5.74 16.60 20.96
C TRP A 25 6.94 15.67 20.78
N LEU A 26 8.09 16.20 20.36
CA LEU A 26 9.29 15.39 20.15
C LEU A 26 9.80 14.78 21.45
N LYS A 27 9.73 15.54 22.55
CA LYS A 27 10.00 15.07 23.90
C LYS A 27 9.07 13.91 24.27
N SER A 28 7.76 14.11 24.12
CA SER A 28 6.75 13.09 24.44
C SER A 28 6.91 11.82 23.61
N TYR A 29 7.22 11.97 22.32
CA TYR A 29 7.52 10.86 21.41
C TYR A 29 8.74 10.06 21.91
N TRP A 30 9.85 10.75 22.20
CA TRP A 30 11.09 10.11 22.64
C TRP A 30 10.94 9.41 23.99
N GLU A 31 10.30 10.06 24.97
CA GLU A 31 10.08 9.50 26.31
C GLU A 31 9.08 8.34 26.31
N GLY A 32 8.10 8.36 25.39
CA GLY A 32 7.11 7.29 25.25
C GLY A 32 7.63 6.05 24.52
N LEU A 33 8.66 6.21 23.67
CA LEU A 33 9.17 5.16 22.79
C LEU A 33 9.63 3.87 23.54
N PRO A 34 10.43 3.95 24.62
CA PRO A 34 10.80 2.77 25.41
C PRO A 34 9.62 1.97 25.94
N VAL A 35 8.58 2.67 26.39
CA VAL A 35 7.36 2.06 26.97
C VAL A 35 6.54 1.40 25.88
N GLN A 36 6.34 2.09 24.75
CA GLN A 36 5.60 1.57 23.60
C GLN A 36 6.22 0.28 23.06
N LEU A 37 7.55 0.23 22.99
CA LEU A 37 8.29 -0.92 22.46
C LEU A 37 8.55 -2.00 23.52
N GLN A 38 8.22 -1.74 24.79
CA GLN A 38 8.60 -2.57 25.94
C GLN A 38 10.11 -2.85 25.98
N ALA A 39 10.92 -1.93 25.44
CA ALA A 39 12.33 -2.15 25.10
C ALA A 39 13.29 -2.00 26.30
N GLY A 40 12.80 -1.55 27.45
CA GLY A 40 13.64 -1.13 28.57
C GLY A 40 14.28 0.23 28.32
N SER A 41 15.21 0.64 29.17
CA SER A 41 15.85 1.97 29.05
C SER A 41 16.64 2.11 27.76
N PHE A 42 16.69 3.33 27.21
CA PHE A 42 17.61 3.67 26.12
C PHE A 42 19.06 3.63 26.61
N ILE A 43 19.96 3.05 25.81
CA ILE A 43 21.40 2.90 26.13
C ILE A 43 22.23 3.86 25.28
N GLU A 44 22.21 3.68 23.96
CA GLU A 44 23.05 4.45 23.04
C GLU A 44 22.52 4.44 21.60
N ILE A 45 23.12 5.31 20.78
CA ILE A 45 22.98 5.24 19.32
C ILE A 45 24.03 4.27 18.81
N GLY A 46 23.59 3.20 18.15
CA GLY A 46 24.44 2.20 17.52
C GLY A 46 24.90 2.62 16.12
N GLU A 47 24.91 1.65 15.20
CA GLU A 47 25.34 1.88 13.83
C GLU A 47 24.46 2.91 13.10
N VAL A 48 25.10 3.78 12.33
CA VAL A 48 24.44 4.71 11.41
C VAL A 48 24.81 4.30 10.00
N THR A 49 23.79 3.96 9.21
CA THR A 49 23.99 3.52 7.81
C THR A 49 23.15 4.38 6.88
N GLN A 50 23.78 4.89 5.82
CA GLN A 50 23.01 5.39 4.69
C GLN A 50 22.43 4.17 3.96
N LYS A 51 21.10 4.09 3.87
CA LYS A 51 20.42 2.95 3.23
C LYS A 51 20.25 3.19 1.74
N GLU A 52 19.14 3.82 1.40
CA GLU A 52 18.71 4.10 0.04
C GLU A 52 18.44 5.59 -0.09
N THR A 53 19.02 6.21 -1.10
CA THR A 53 18.66 7.58 -1.49
C THR A 53 17.68 7.46 -2.63
N ASN A 54 16.55 8.12 -2.52
CA ASN A 54 15.60 8.26 -3.61
C ASN A 54 15.58 9.73 -4.08
N PRO A 55 14.92 10.06 -5.20
CA PRO A 55 14.90 11.43 -5.72
C PRO A 55 14.25 12.48 -4.80
N VAL A 56 13.56 12.07 -3.73
CA VAL A 56 12.90 12.95 -2.76
C VAL A 56 13.70 13.09 -1.47
N HIS A 57 14.18 11.97 -0.92
CA HIS A 57 14.88 11.93 0.36
C HIS A 57 16.16 11.10 0.30
N THR A 58 17.15 11.55 1.07
CA THR A 58 18.27 10.69 1.50
C THR A 58 17.85 9.96 2.77
N ASN A 59 17.73 8.63 2.72
CA ASN A 59 17.35 7.85 3.90
C ASN A 59 18.59 7.36 4.67
N VAL A 60 18.60 7.68 5.96
CA VAL A 60 19.64 7.29 6.92
C VAL A 60 18.98 6.43 8.00
N GLU A 61 19.47 5.23 8.21
CA GLU A 61 19.03 4.40 9.32
C GLU A 61 20.00 4.55 10.50
N ILE A 62 19.42 4.73 11.68
CA ILE A 62 20.12 4.83 12.96
C ILE A 62 19.64 3.71 13.86
N GLN A 63 20.54 2.91 14.41
CA GLN A 63 20.18 1.91 15.42
C GLN A 63 19.96 2.58 16.78
N LEU A 64 18.76 2.46 17.33
CA LEU A 64 18.46 2.82 18.70
C LEU A 64 18.64 1.59 19.59
N VAL A 65 19.64 1.60 20.46
CA VAL A 65 19.96 0.47 21.34
C VAL A 65 19.24 0.68 22.69
N PHE A 66 18.37 -0.25 23.05
CA PHE A 66 17.70 -0.33 24.35
C PHE A 66 18.14 -1.59 25.09
N GLU A 67 17.85 -1.67 26.39
CA GLU A 67 18.21 -2.80 27.26
C GLU A 67 17.76 -4.18 26.73
N LYS A 68 16.59 -4.26 26.08
CA LYS A 68 16.01 -5.53 25.64
C LYS A 68 16.06 -5.76 24.13
N MET A 69 16.29 -4.71 23.35
CA MET A 69 16.27 -4.81 21.88
C MET A 69 16.99 -3.63 21.22
N THR A 70 17.39 -3.82 19.97
CA THR A 70 17.83 -2.73 19.08
C THR A 70 16.76 -2.50 18.02
N VAL A 71 16.42 -1.23 17.79
CA VAL A 71 15.34 -0.83 16.88
C VAL A 71 15.88 0.17 15.87
N PRO A 72 15.75 -0.07 14.56
CA PRO A 72 16.20 0.88 13.57
C PRO A 72 15.23 2.06 13.45
N LEU A 73 15.77 3.28 13.43
CA LEU A 73 15.06 4.51 13.12
C LEU A 73 15.51 4.99 11.73
N LEU A 74 14.58 5.00 10.79
CA LEU A 74 14.78 5.58 9.47
C LEU A 74 14.51 7.08 9.53
N ILE A 75 15.53 7.87 9.24
CA ILE A 75 15.49 9.32 9.10
C ILE A 75 15.50 9.65 7.61
N LYS A 76 14.58 10.51 7.19
CA LYS A 76 14.48 11.00 5.82
C LYS A 76 14.94 12.45 5.76
N LEU A 77 16.03 12.68 5.04
CA LEU A 77 16.59 14.01 4.85
C LEU A 77 16.10 14.61 3.54
N ASP A 78 15.62 15.84 3.57
CA ASP A 78 15.34 16.62 2.36
C ASP A 78 16.65 16.97 1.61
N PRO A 79 16.58 17.48 0.37
CA PRO A 79 17.78 17.84 -0.41
C PRO A 79 18.69 18.90 0.24
N SER A 80 18.22 19.61 1.27
CA SER A 80 19.03 20.55 2.06
C SER A 80 19.74 19.90 3.26
N GLY A 81 19.52 18.60 3.48
CA GLY A 81 20.07 17.83 4.59
C GLY A 81 19.30 17.98 5.91
N LYS A 82 18.07 18.54 5.88
CA LYS A 82 17.21 18.67 7.05
C LYS A 82 16.30 17.45 7.20
N ILE A 83 15.99 17.06 8.43
CA ILE A 83 15.08 15.93 8.71
C ILE A 83 13.66 16.33 8.30
N ASP A 84 13.12 15.72 7.24
CA ASP A 84 11.77 16.00 6.74
C ASP A 84 10.73 14.98 7.19
N ASP A 85 11.18 13.76 7.52
CA ASP A 85 10.35 12.73 8.15
C ASP A 85 11.23 11.70 8.89
N PHE A 86 10.62 10.89 9.75
CA PHE A 86 11.28 9.73 10.36
C PHE A 86 10.27 8.69 10.84
N GLN A 87 10.69 7.43 10.86
CA GLN A 87 9.87 6.31 11.32
C GLN A 87 10.73 5.17 11.84
N LEU A 88 10.17 4.33 12.71
CA LEU A 88 10.81 3.05 13.03
C LEU A 88 10.80 2.17 11.78
N SER A 89 11.95 1.57 11.47
CA SER A 89 12.12 0.66 10.33
C SER A 89 12.34 -0.74 10.86
N MET A 90 11.27 -1.49 11.05
CA MET A 90 11.38 -2.91 11.37
C MET A 90 11.46 -3.69 10.06
N SER A 91 12.67 -3.80 9.52
CA SER A 91 12.91 -4.61 8.31
C SER A 91 12.83 -6.09 8.64
N PHE A 92 12.21 -6.87 7.75
CA PHE A 92 12.22 -8.31 7.81
C PHE A 92 13.42 -8.86 7.04
N SER A 93 14.05 -9.93 7.53
CA SER A 93 15.16 -10.58 6.82
C SER A 93 15.20 -12.09 7.17
N PRO A 94 15.38 -12.99 6.18
CA PRO A 94 15.47 -12.69 4.75
C PRO A 94 14.12 -12.26 4.16
N VAL A 95 14.17 -11.52 3.05
CA VAL A 95 13.02 -11.21 2.20
C VAL A 95 13.08 -12.04 0.92
N ALA A 96 11.97 -12.11 0.18
CA ALA A 96 11.86 -12.79 -1.09
C ALA A 96 12.95 -12.32 -2.06
N GLU A 97 13.71 -13.29 -2.58
CA GLU A 97 14.61 -13.08 -3.71
C GLU A 97 13.81 -12.70 -4.97
N ARG A 98 14.51 -12.22 -6.00
CA ARG A 98 13.85 -11.94 -7.29
C ARG A 98 13.28 -13.23 -7.89
N PRO A 99 12.07 -13.20 -8.47
CA PRO A 99 11.45 -14.38 -9.04
C PRO A 99 12.19 -14.87 -10.30
N SER A 100 12.12 -16.17 -10.58
CA SER A 100 12.82 -16.79 -11.73
C SER A 100 12.38 -16.29 -13.11
N TYR A 101 11.19 -15.71 -13.21
CA TYR A 101 10.66 -15.11 -14.44
C TYR A 101 11.10 -13.65 -14.63
N SER A 102 11.75 -13.04 -13.63
CA SER A 102 12.36 -11.73 -13.77
C SER A 102 13.52 -11.80 -14.76
N LYS A 103 13.50 -10.92 -15.76
CA LYS A 103 14.55 -10.76 -16.76
C LYS A 103 15.05 -9.31 -16.78
N PRO A 104 15.88 -8.89 -15.81
CA PRO A 104 16.36 -7.51 -15.70
C PRO A 104 17.06 -6.99 -16.96
N GLU A 105 17.62 -7.88 -17.77
CA GLU A 105 18.22 -7.55 -19.06
C GLU A 105 17.19 -7.12 -20.12
N SER A 106 15.91 -7.40 -19.92
CA SER A 106 14.81 -7.12 -20.87
C SER A 106 14.08 -5.80 -20.63
N PHE A 107 14.32 -5.13 -19.51
CA PHE A 107 13.74 -3.81 -19.18
C PHE A 107 14.78 -2.87 -18.57
N ILE A 108 14.39 -1.62 -18.33
CA ILE A 108 15.21 -0.60 -17.67
C ILE A 108 14.33 0.03 -16.60
N ASP A 109 14.86 0.10 -15.38
CA ASP A 109 14.25 0.88 -14.30
C ASP A 109 14.69 2.33 -14.38
N LYS A 110 13.73 3.24 -14.34
CA LYS A 110 13.95 4.68 -14.22
C LYS A 110 13.38 5.15 -12.89
N GLU A 111 14.19 5.81 -12.08
CA GLU A 111 13.68 6.56 -10.94
C GLU A 111 12.83 7.74 -11.43
N VAL A 112 11.68 7.93 -10.79
CA VAL A 112 10.73 9.00 -11.11
C VAL A 112 10.24 9.66 -9.83
N VAL A 113 9.74 10.88 -9.96
CA VAL A 113 9.00 11.57 -8.90
C VAL A 113 7.61 11.88 -9.41
N VAL A 114 6.61 11.46 -8.66
CA VAL A 114 5.19 11.73 -8.92
C VAL A 114 4.71 12.80 -7.94
N GLY A 115 3.92 13.75 -8.45
CA GLY A 115 3.48 14.89 -7.64
C GLY A 115 4.57 15.93 -7.43
N SER A 116 4.29 16.90 -6.56
CA SER A 116 5.19 18.04 -6.28
C SER A 116 4.86 18.69 -4.94
N GLY A 117 5.62 19.71 -4.55
CA GLY A 117 5.34 20.50 -3.36
C GLY A 117 5.69 19.76 -2.07
N ALA A 118 4.73 19.63 -1.15
CA ALA A 118 4.96 19.05 0.18
C ALA A 118 4.95 17.52 0.22
N PHE A 119 4.43 16.87 -0.84
CA PHE A 119 4.25 15.42 -0.92
C PHE A 119 4.71 14.84 -2.28
N PRO A 120 5.93 15.13 -2.77
CA PRO A 120 6.47 14.41 -3.91
C PRO A 120 6.72 12.95 -3.54
N LEU A 121 6.38 12.01 -4.43
CA LEU A 121 6.49 10.58 -4.19
C LEU A 121 7.55 9.97 -5.10
N PRO A 122 8.61 9.37 -4.56
CA PRO A 122 9.57 8.63 -5.37
C PRO A 122 8.91 7.36 -5.89
N GLY A 123 9.29 6.95 -7.08
CA GLY A 123 8.86 5.69 -7.67
C GLY A 123 9.83 5.17 -8.71
N THR A 124 9.52 3.99 -9.22
CA THR A 124 10.26 3.31 -10.27
C THR A 124 9.33 3.05 -11.43
N LEU A 125 9.73 3.50 -12.62
CA LEU A 125 9.13 3.13 -13.88
C LEU A 125 10.01 2.07 -14.57
N SER A 126 9.56 0.82 -14.54
CA SER A 126 10.16 -0.30 -15.26
C SER A 126 9.67 -0.30 -16.71
N VAL A 127 10.55 -0.02 -17.68
CA VAL A 127 10.20 0.09 -19.10
C VAL A 127 10.84 -1.05 -19.90
N PRO A 128 10.06 -1.86 -20.66
CA PRO A 128 10.63 -2.87 -21.53
C PRO A 128 11.62 -2.26 -22.54
N LYS A 129 12.69 -2.98 -22.86
CA LYS A 129 13.60 -2.59 -23.92
C LYS A 129 12.94 -2.83 -25.28
N GLY A 130 13.00 -1.84 -26.16
CA GLY A 130 12.45 -1.95 -27.50
C GLY A 130 11.95 -0.60 -28.02
N LYS A 131 11.20 -0.63 -29.13
CA LYS A 131 10.75 0.58 -29.81
C LYS A 131 9.56 1.28 -29.12
N GLY A 132 8.79 0.57 -28.29
CA GLY A 132 7.54 1.07 -27.73
C GLY A 132 6.55 1.53 -28.82
N PRO A 133 5.52 2.32 -28.47
CA PRO A 133 5.11 2.61 -27.09
C PRO A 133 4.50 1.36 -26.43
N PHE A 134 4.69 1.20 -25.12
CA PHE A 134 4.24 0.01 -24.37
C PHE A 134 2.93 0.28 -23.61
N PRO A 135 2.03 -0.71 -23.46
CA PRO A 135 0.99 -0.63 -22.43
C PRO A 135 1.64 -0.48 -21.05
N ALA A 136 0.95 0.16 -20.12
CA ALA A 136 1.47 0.41 -18.78
C ALA A 136 0.49 0.00 -17.68
N VAL A 137 1.00 -0.54 -16.58
CA VAL A 137 0.23 -0.84 -15.38
C VAL A 137 0.76 0.01 -14.22
N ILE A 138 -0.13 0.74 -13.56
CA ILE A 138 0.13 1.43 -12.30
C ILE A 138 -0.20 0.47 -11.16
N LEU A 139 0.73 0.27 -10.23
CA LEU A 139 0.50 -0.56 -9.05
C LEU A 139 0.12 0.34 -7.86
N VAL A 140 -1.05 0.10 -7.27
CA VAL A 140 -1.60 0.87 -6.15
C VAL A 140 -1.77 -0.04 -4.93
N GLN A 141 -1.03 0.27 -3.87
CA GLN A 141 -0.93 -0.58 -2.68
C GLN A 141 -2.23 -0.69 -1.89
N GLY A 142 -2.29 -1.71 -1.04
CA GLY A 142 -3.29 -1.93 -0.02
C GLY A 142 -3.17 -0.99 1.19
N SER A 143 -3.75 -1.42 2.31
CA SER A 143 -3.80 -0.68 3.57
C SER A 143 -2.40 -0.52 4.19
N GLY A 144 -2.20 0.57 4.95
CA GLY A 144 -0.97 0.82 5.69
C GLY A 144 0.05 1.67 4.94
N ALA A 145 1.21 1.89 5.56
CA ALA A 145 2.32 2.67 5.03
C ALA A 145 3.37 1.73 4.42
N THR A 146 3.33 1.59 3.09
CA THR A 146 4.19 0.65 2.35
C THR A 146 5.05 1.36 1.31
N ASP A 147 6.23 0.79 1.06
CA ASP A 147 7.12 1.21 -0.01
C ASP A 147 6.53 0.85 -1.39
N GLN A 148 7.25 1.21 -2.45
CA GLN A 148 6.88 0.89 -3.83
C GLN A 148 6.83 -0.61 -4.15
N ASP A 149 7.44 -1.46 -3.31
CA ASP A 149 7.42 -2.92 -3.47
C ASP A 149 6.20 -3.57 -2.81
N GLU A 150 5.41 -2.78 -2.09
CA GLU A 150 4.39 -3.25 -1.16
C GLU A 150 4.97 -4.29 -0.20
N THR A 151 6.15 -3.98 0.35
CA THR A 151 6.86 -4.91 1.24
C THR A 151 5.98 -5.24 2.45
N ALA A 152 5.68 -6.53 2.61
CA ALA A 152 4.91 -7.07 3.72
C ALA A 152 5.65 -8.26 4.31
N PHE A 153 6.27 -8.06 5.48
CA PHE A 153 7.17 -9.04 6.09
C PHE A 153 8.23 -9.53 5.09
N ALA A 154 8.27 -10.83 4.77
CA ALA A 154 9.23 -11.39 3.83
C ALA A 154 8.85 -11.19 2.35
N LEU A 155 7.69 -10.59 2.04
CA LEU A 155 7.13 -10.53 0.70
C LEU A 155 7.36 -9.17 0.01
N LYS A 156 7.48 -9.18 -1.32
CA LYS A 156 7.63 -7.99 -2.19
C LYS A 156 6.77 -8.10 -3.46
N PRO A 157 5.43 -8.19 -3.32
CA PRO A 157 4.52 -8.52 -4.42
C PRO A 157 4.57 -7.51 -5.58
N PHE A 158 4.74 -6.21 -5.33
CA PHE A 158 4.78 -5.23 -6.42
C PHE A 158 6.11 -5.23 -7.17
N ARG A 159 7.20 -5.65 -6.54
CA ARG A 159 8.44 -5.93 -7.27
C ARG A 159 8.25 -7.10 -8.23
N ASP A 160 7.65 -8.18 -7.74
CA ASP A 160 7.40 -9.38 -8.54
C ASP A 160 6.49 -9.08 -9.74
N LEU A 161 5.41 -8.32 -9.54
CA LEU A 161 4.56 -7.82 -10.63
C LEU A 161 5.34 -6.93 -11.61
N ALA A 162 6.09 -5.94 -11.10
CA ALA A 162 6.83 -5.01 -11.94
C ALA A 162 7.85 -5.72 -12.84
N GLU A 163 8.70 -6.56 -12.26
CA GLU A 163 9.73 -7.27 -12.99
C GLU A 163 9.12 -8.30 -13.96
N GLY A 164 8.07 -9.02 -13.53
CA GLY A 164 7.40 -10.01 -14.37
C GLY A 164 6.66 -9.42 -15.57
N LEU A 165 5.92 -8.33 -15.38
CA LEU A 165 5.17 -7.67 -16.46
C LEU A 165 6.11 -6.90 -17.40
N ALA A 166 7.14 -6.23 -16.88
CA ALA A 166 8.17 -5.58 -17.69
C ALA A 166 8.91 -6.59 -18.58
N SER A 167 9.22 -7.77 -18.04
CA SER A 167 9.79 -8.89 -18.79
C SER A 167 8.87 -9.44 -19.88
N LYS A 168 7.58 -9.09 -19.87
CA LYS A 168 6.57 -9.48 -20.86
C LYS A 168 6.10 -8.31 -21.74
N GLY A 169 6.84 -7.20 -21.75
CA GLY A 169 6.58 -6.08 -22.66
C GLY A 169 5.51 -5.09 -22.18
N ILE A 170 5.25 -5.04 -20.87
CA ILE A 170 4.32 -4.09 -20.24
C ILE A 170 5.11 -3.21 -19.30
N ALA A 171 5.06 -1.89 -19.48
CA ALA A 171 5.69 -0.97 -18.53
C ALA A 171 4.95 -0.99 -17.19
N VAL A 172 5.68 -0.82 -16.09
CA VAL A 172 5.07 -0.80 -14.75
C VAL A 172 5.58 0.39 -13.97
N LEU A 173 4.66 1.16 -13.37
CA LEU A 173 5.01 2.23 -12.44
C LEU A 173 4.52 1.87 -11.04
N ARG A 174 5.48 1.80 -10.13
CA ARG A 174 5.30 1.64 -8.69
C ARG A 174 5.91 2.83 -7.97
N TYR A 175 5.34 3.23 -6.84
CA TYR A 175 5.72 4.46 -6.13
C TYR A 175 5.57 4.26 -4.63
N ASN A 176 6.37 4.94 -3.82
CA ASN A 176 6.19 4.90 -2.37
C ASN A 176 4.83 5.53 -2.03
N LYS A 177 4.05 4.84 -1.21
CA LYS A 177 2.80 5.40 -0.71
C LYS A 177 3.10 6.65 0.11
N ARG A 178 2.28 7.69 0.04
CA ARG A 178 2.52 8.94 0.79
C ARG A 178 2.64 8.73 2.29
N THR A 179 1.94 7.76 2.87
CA THR A 179 2.06 7.43 4.30
C THR A 179 3.38 6.79 4.65
N TYR A 180 4.02 6.12 3.68
CA TYR A 180 5.39 5.65 3.83
C TYR A 180 6.38 6.78 3.61
N GLU A 181 6.22 7.56 2.54
CA GLU A 181 7.19 8.61 2.20
C GLU A 181 7.17 9.79 3.16
N HIS A 182 5.98 10.19 3.61
CA HIS A 182 5.66 11.38 4.38
C HIS A 182 4.79 11.02 5.61
N GLY A 183 5.26 10.07 6.41
CA GLY A 183 4.54 9.47 7.54
C GLY A 183 4.04 10.47 8.57
N LEU A 184 4.93 11.27 9.19
CA LEU A 184 4.50 12.24 10.21
C LEU A 184 3.58 13.30 9.62
N LYS A 185 3.90 13.82 8.43
CA LYS A 185 3.09 14.85 7.76
C LYS A 185 1.69 14.35 7.37
N THR A 186 1.53 13.06 7.09
CA THR A 186 0.21 12.46 6.83
C THR A 186 -0.54 12.13 8.10
N GLN A 187 0.11 11.48 9.07
CA GLN A 187 -0.48 11.06 10.33
C GLN A 187 -1.12 12.22 11.10
N PHE A 188 -0.47 13.39 11.11
CA PHE A 188 -0.94 14.56 11.85
C PHE A 188 -1.73 15.56 11.00
N SER A 189 -2.04 15.23 9.74
CA SER A 189 -2.86 16.10 8.91
C SER A 189 -4.34 16.03 9.33
N PRO A 190 -4.97 17.15 9.71
CA PRO A 190 -6.39 17.16 10.09
C PRO A 190 -7.34 16.94 8.89
N PHE A 191 -6.79 16.91 7.67
CA PHE A 191 -7.55 16.74 6.43
C PHE A 191 -7.14 15.46 5.70
N TYR A 192 -6.67 14.45 6.43
CA TYR A 192 -6.21 13.19 5.86
C TYR A 192 -7.39 12.26 5.53
N THR A 193 -7.62 11.99 4.25
CA THR A 193 -8.69 11.12 3.73
C THR A 193 -8.10 9.94 2.94
N VAL A 194 -8.91 8.94 2.61
CA VAL A 194 -8.50 7.83 1.72
C VAL A 194 -8.22 8.30 0.30
N ASP A 195 -8.92 9.34 -0.17
CA ASP A 195 -8.65 9.98 -1.47
C ASP A 195 -7.25 10.60 -1.47
N LYS A 196 -7.00 11.38 -0.41
CA LYS A 196 -5.71 11.66 0.24
C LYS A 196 -4.72 10.58 -0.08
N GLU A 197 -4.85 9.50 0.66
CA GLU A 197 -3.93 8.37 0.75
C GLU A 197 -3.64 7.66 -0.57
N THR A 198 -4.65 7.50 -1.43
CA THR A 198 -4.61 6.48 -2.50
C THR A 198 -5.06 7.04 -3.84
N THR A 199 -6.24 7.66 -3.89
CA THR A 199 -6.89 8.03 -5.16
C THR A 199 -6.18 9.16 -5.89
N ASP A 200 -5.81 10.21 -5.16
CA ASP A 200 -5.20 11.40 -5.76
C ASP A 200 -3.81 11.07 -6.34
N ASP A 201 -3.04 10.22 -5.67
CA ASP A 201 -1.73 9.78 -6.16
C ASP A 201 -1.83 8.91 -7.41
N ALA A 202 -2.76 7.95 -7.44
CA ALA A 202 -2.95 7.11 -8.61
C ALA A 202 -3.28 7.95 -9.85
N LEU A 203 -4.04 9.05 -9.69
CA LEU A 203 -4.33 10.00 -10.76
C LEU A 203 -3.10 10.83 -11.17
N LEU A 204 -2.26 11.24 -10.21
CA LEU A 204 -0.98 11.89 -10.52
C LEU A 204 -0.05 10.97 -11.31
N VAL A 205 0.04 9.69 -10.93
CA VAL A 205 0.81 8.67 -11.67
C VAL A 205 0.23 8.49 -13.08
N THR A 206 -1.09 8.43 -13.20
CA THR A 206 -1.77 8.32 -14.50
C THR A 206 -1.42 9.49 -15.40
N GLN A 207 -1.43 10.71 -14.85
CA GLN A 207 -1.05 11.91 -15.58
C GLN A 207 0.44 11.94 -15.93
N PHE A 208 1.31 11.42 -15.07
CA PHE A 208 2.73 11.25 -15.36
C PHE A 208 2.93 10.32 -16.58
N LEU A 209 2.35 9.12 -16.56
CA LEU A 209 2.49 8.13 -17.64
C LEU A 209 1.91 8.62 -18.97
N LYS A 210 0.84 9.41 -18.95
CA LYS A 210 0.30 10.06 -20.16
C LYS A 210 1.32 10.96 -20.89
N ASN A 211 2.34 11.42 -20.19
CA ASN A 211 3.38 12.30 -20.74
C ASN A 211 4.70 11.56 -21.01
N GLU A 212 4.83 10.28 -20.64
CA GLU A 212 6.04 9.51 -20.89
C GLU A 212 6.09 9.02 -22.36
N PRO A 213 7.13 9.36 -23.14
CA PRO A 213 7.18 9.07 -24.58
C PRO A 213 7.13 7.58 -24.96
N LEU A 214 7.62 6.69 -24.08
CA LEU A 214 7.64 5.24 -24.32
C LEU A 214 6.34 4.54 -23.92
N ILE A 215 5.35 5.27 -23.40
CA ILE A 215 4.10 4.71 -22.91
C ILE A 215 2.98 4.96 -23.91
N ASN A 216 2.20 3.91 -24.20
CA ASN A 216 1.01 4.04 -25.02
C ASN A 216 -0.07 4.69 -24.19
N LYS A 217 -0.34 5.96 -24.49
CA LYS A 217 -1.30 6.80 -23.78
C LYS A 217 -2.71 6.21 -23.75
N ASN A 218 -3.07 5.31 -24.67
CA ASN A 218 -4.39 4.69 -24.73
C ASN A 218 -4.45 3.32 -24.03
N GLN A 219 -3.36 2.90 -23.40
CA GLN A 219 -3.22 1.60 -22.74
C GLN A 219 -2.55 1.77 -21.36
N ILE A 220 -3.13 2.64 -20.52
CA ILE A 220 -2.74 2.82 -19.13
C ILE A 220 -3.77 2.11 -18.26
N TYR A 221 -3.33 1.13 -17.50
CA TYR A 221 -4.15 0.31 -16.61
C TYR A 221 -3.77 0.59 -15.16
N ILE A 222 -4.70 0.37 -14.23
CA ILE A 222 -4.42 0.45 -12.79
C ILE A 222 -4.71 -0.91 -12.16
N LEU A 223 -3.72 -1.46 -11.46
CA LEU A 223 -3.88 -2.61 -10.58
C LEU A 223 -3.89 -2.10 -9.15
N GLY A 224 -5.01 -2.33 -8.45
CA GLY A 224 -5.14 -2.04 -7.04
C GLY A 224 -5.12 -3.33 -6.22
N HIS A 225 -4.22 -3.41 -5.23
CA HIS A 225 -4.18 -4.51 -4.27
C HIS A 225 -4.99 -4.16 -3.01
N SER A 226 -5.81 -5.08 -2.48
CA SER A 226 -6.52 -4.89 -1.20
C SER A 226 -7.31 -3.56 -1.16
N GLN A 227 -7.01 -2.63 -0.25
CA GLN A 227 -7.59 -1.26 -0.24
C GLN A 227 -7.43 -0.53 -1.58
N GLY A 228 -6.28 -0.66 -2.26
CA GLY A 228 -6.08 -0.10 -3.60
C GLY A 228 -7.11 -0.64 -4.59
N GLY A 229 -7.44 -1.93 -4.51
CA GLY A 229 -8.47 -2.58 -5.31
C GLY A 229 -9.88 -2.09 -4.98
N MET A 230 -10.18 -1.91 -3.69
CA MET A 230 -11.43 -1.30 -3.20
C MET A 230 -11.65 0.12 -3.74
N MET A 231 -10.56 0.89 -3.88
CA MET A 231 -10.59 2.30 -4.27
C MET A 231 -10.54 2.54 -5.78
N LEU A 232 -10.28 1.51 -6.60
CA LEU A 232 -10.31 1.60 -8.07
C LEU A 232 -11.54 2.31 -8.64
N PRO A 233 -12.80 1.98 -8.26
CA PRO A 233 -13.95 2.69 -8.79
C PRO A 233 -13.89 4.20 -8.54
N LYS A 234 -13.30 4.64 -7.43
CA LYS A 234 -13.17 6.07 -7.12
C LYS A 234 -12.08 6.76 -7.92
N MET A 235 -10.99 6.05 -8.24
CA MET A 235 -9.98 6.51 -9.20
C MET A 235 -10.59 6.70 -10.60
N ILE A 236 -11.34 5.70 -11.07
CA ILE A 236 -11.99 5.72 -12.38
C ILE A 236 -13.02 6.86 -12.48
N GLU A 237 -13.82 7.06 -11.43
CA GLU A 237 -14.80 8.15 -11.37
C GLU A 237 -14.14 9.54 -11.43
N LYS A 238 -12.99 9.71 -10.76
CA LYS A 238 -12.26 10.98 -10.71
C LYS A 238 -11.32 11.22 -11.90
N ASP A 239 -11.07 10.23 -12.73
CA ASP A 239 -10.30 10.37 -13.97
C ASP A 239 -11.09 11.12 -15.06
N GLN A 240 -11.20 12.44 -14.89
CA GLN A 240 -11.97 13.32 -15.78
C GLN A 240 -11.54 13.23 -17.25
N ASN A 241 -10.27 12.93 -17.51
CA ASN A 241 -9.69 12.84 -18.84
C ASN A 241 -9.85 11.45 -19.48
N LYS A 242 -10.40 10.47 -18.74
CA LYS A 242 -10.57 9.08 -19.19
C LYS A 242 -9.26 8.49 -19.71
N ASN A 243 -8.20 8.73 -18.96
CA ASN A 243 -6.86 8.26 -19.21
C ASN A 243 -6.68 6.77 -18.88
N ILE A 244 -7.51 6.22 -17.99
CA ILE A 244 -7.48 4.82 -17.56
C ILE A 244 -8.22 3.95 -18.59
N ALA A 245 -7.48 3.04 -19.22
CA ALA A 245 -7.96 2.12 -20.25
C ALA A 245 -8.60 0.84 -19.67
N GLY A 246 -8.28 0.49 -18.43
CA GLY A 246 -8.84 -0.67 -17.72
C GLY A 246 -8.29 -0.76 -16.29
N ALA A 247 -8.93 -1.59 -15.46
CA ALA A 247 -8.54 -1.76 -14.06
C ALA A 247 -8.45 -3.24 -13.66
N ILE A 248 -7.57 -3.54 -12.71
CA ILE A 248 -7.35 -4.88 -12.15
C ILE A 248 -7.53 -4.81 -10.63
N VAL A 249 -8.57 -5.47 -10.11
CA VAL A 249 -8.79 -5.67 -8.68
C VAL A 249 -8.02 -6.92 -8.26
N MET A 250 -6.99 -6.76 -7.45
CA MET A 250 -6.19 -7.87 -6.91
C MET A 250 -6.45 -8.01 -5.41
N GLY A 251 -7.18 -9.06 -5.02
CA GLY A 251 -7.52 -9.26 -3.60
C GLY A 251 -8.28 -8.07 -2.98
N GLY A 252 -9.05 -7.33 -3.77
CA GLY A 252 -9.76 -6.13 -3.34
C GLY A 252 -11.22 -6.44 -2.94
N PRO A 253 -11.70 -5.96 -1.78
CA PRO A 253 -13.05 -6.27 -1.31
C PRO A 253 -14.14 -5.62 -2.17
N ALA A 254 -15.28 -6.31 -2.28
CA ALA A 254 -16.48 -5.84 -2.97
C ALA A 254 -17.29 -4.85 -2.12
N ARG A 255 -17.27 -5.03 -0.79
CA ARG A 255 -18.11 -4.33 0.19
C ARG A 255 -17.30 -3.37 1.07
N THR A 256 -17.90 -2.92 2.18
CA THR A 256 -17.30 -1.91 3.06
C THR A 256 -16.08 -2.46 3.78
N ILE A 257 -15.13 -1.58 4.13
CA ILE A 257 -13.91 -1.97 4.84
C ILE A 257 -14.22 -2.53 6.23
N GLN A 258 -15.31 -2.08 6.86
CA GLN A 258 -15.75 -2.54 8.17
C GLN A 258 -16.12 -4.01 8.13
N ASP A 259 -16.97 -4.40 7.18
CA ASP A 259 -17.43 -5.77 7.06
C ASP A 259 -16.25 -6.72 6.81
N VAL A 260 -15.34 -6.30 5.93
CA VAL A 260 -14.15 -7.08 5.58
C VAL A 260 -13.24 -7.25 6.79
N VAL A 261 -12.91 -6.17 7.49
CA VAL A 261 -12.02 -6.22 8.65
C VAL A 261 -12.64 -7.00 9.82
N LEU A 262 -13.95 -6.93 10.02
CA LEU A 262 -14.63 -7.75 11.03
C LEU A 262 -14.50 -9.25 10.74
N ASP A 263 -14.62 -9.66 9.47
CA ASP A 263 -14.37 -11.05 9.07
C ASP A 263 -12.91 -11.46 9.32
N GLN A 264 -11.94 -10.56 9.10
CA GLN A 264 -10.53 -10.82 9.43
C GLN A 264 -10.35 -11.06 10.92
N PHE A 265 -10.93 -10.21 11.77
CA PHE A 265 -10.81 -10.35 13.21
C PHE A 265 -11.50 -11.60 13.75
N GLU A 266 -12.66 -11.95 13.20
CA GLU A 266 -13.33 -13.20 13.53
C GLU A 266 -12.46 -14.41 13.18
N TYR A 267 -11.87 -14.41 11.98
CA TYR A 267 -10.95 -15.47 11.57
C TYR A 267 -9.71 -15.55 12.48
N LEU A 268 -9.03 -14.43 12.71
CA LEU A 268 -7.83 -14.37 13.56
C LEU A 268 -8.12 -14.82 15.00
N PHE A 269 -9.28 -14.44 15.54
CA PHE A 269 -9.73 -14.92 16.84
C PHE A 269 -10.00 -16.44 16.83
N SER A 270 -10.65 -16.96 15.79
CA SER A 270 -10.99 -18.38 15.67
C SER A 270 -9.76 -19.30 15.64
N ILE A 271 -8.63 -18.82 15.10
CA ILE A 271 -7.37 -19.57 15.03
C ILE A 271 -6.41 -19.27 16.18
N GLY A 272 -6.81 -18.43 17.14
CA GLY A 272 -5.98 -18.04 18.30
C GLY A 272 -4.87 -17.04 18.00
N ALA A 273 -4.88 -16.40 16.82
CA ALA A 273 -3.94 -15.34 16.45
C ALA A 273 -4.31 -13.97 17.04
N MET A 274 -5.52 -13.83 17.60
CA MET A 274 -5.99 -12.64 18.31
C MET A 274 -6.61 -13.05 19.64
N ASN A 275 -6.31 -12.31 20.72
CA ASN A 275 -6.92 -12.57 22.03
C ASN A 275 -8.32 -11.95 22.16
N LEU A 276 -9.08 -12.39 23.17
CA LEU A 276 -10.47 -11.98 23.35
C LEU A 276 -10.64 -10.47 23.58
N ASP A 277 -9.72 -9.84 24.33
CA ASP A 277 -9.82 -8.41 24.66
C ASP A 277 -9.52 -7.55 23.43
N GLN A 278 -8.52 -7.93 22.64
CA GLN A 278 -8.22 -7.32 21.34
C GLN A 278 -9.41 -7.46 20.38
N TYR A 279 -9.98 -8.67 20.25
CA TYR A 279 -11.12 -8.92 19.39
C TYR A 279 -12.32 -8.04 19.78
N LYS A 280 -12.68 -8.02 21.07
CA LYS A 280 -13.79 -7.18 21.57
C LYS A 280 -13.53 -5.69 21.35
N PHE A 281 -12.31 -5.23 21.63
CA PHE A 281 -11.93 -3.84 21.41
C PHE A 281 -12.10 -3.47 19.94
N TYR A 282 -11.39 -4.12 19.03
CA TYR A 282 -11.43 -3.75 17.62
C TYR A 282 -12.81 -3.93 17.00
N LYS A 283 -13.54 -4.99 17.36
CA LYS A 283 -14.93 -5.17 16.94
C LYS A 283 -15.80 -3.96 17.32
N SER A 284 -15.74 -3.53 18.59
CA SER A 284 -16.51 -2.36 19.03
C SER A 284 -16.14 -1.08 18.27
N GLN A 285 -14.85 -0.89 17.96
CA GLN A 285 -14.36 0.28 17.26
C GLN A 285 -14.82 0.33 15.79
N PHE A 286 -14.81 -0.81 15.10
CA PHE A 286 -15.29 -0.90 13.71
C PHE A 286 -16.81 -0.86 13.61
N GLU A 287 -17.54 -1.35 14.63
CA GLU A 287 -19.00 -1.20 14.70
C GLU A 287 -19.44 0.28 14.79
N LEU A 288 -18.65 1.17 15.42
CA LEU A 288 -18.93 2.62 15.45
C LEU A 288 -18.98 3.23 14.04
N LEU A 289 -18.24 2.69 13.07
CA LEU A 289 -18.21 3.18 11.69
C LEU A 289 -19.51 2.87 10.92
N ASN A 290 -20.35 1.97 11.44
CA ASN A 290 -21.66 1.64 10.87
C ASN A 290 -22.73 2.66 11.25
N ASP A 291 -22.48 3.57 12.20
CA ASP A 291 -23.40 4.67 12.50
C ASP A 291 -23.55 5.59 11.27
N PRO A 292 -24.76 5.79 10.72
CA PRO A 292 -24.98 6.75 9.64
C PRO A 292 -24.54 8.18 10.01
N ASN A 293 -24.56 8.52 11.30
CA ASN A 293 -24.15 9.82 11.84
C ASN A 293 -22.67 9.93 12.21
N PHE A 294 -21.87 8.86 12.03
CA PHE A 294 -20.42 8.96 12.23
C PHE A 294 -19.86 10.10 11.38
N SER A 295 -19.08 10.98 12.02
CA SER A 295 -18.48 12.16 11.43
C SER A 295 -17.00 12.20 11.75
N GLY A 296 -16.17 12.33 10.72
CA GLY A 296 -14.73 12.49 10.90
C GLY A 296 -14.33 13.75 11.67
N GLN A 297 -15.19 14.79 11.65
CA GLN A 297 -14.94 16.05 12.35
C GLN A 297 -15.42 16.04 13.81
N ASN A 298 -16.44 15.23 14.11
CA ASN A 298 -17.00 15.08 15.44
C ASN A 298 -17.18 13.58 15.74
N PRO A 299 -16.10 12.80 15.88
CA PRO A 299 -16.21 11.38 16.14
C PRO A 299 -16.75 11.10 17.55
N PRO A 300 -17.30 9.90 17.78
CA PRO A 300 -17.58 9.41 19.13
C PRO A 300 -16.37 9.57 20.05
N LYS A 301 -16.59 9.91 21.32
CA LYS A 301 -15.51 10.16 22.31
C LYS A 301 -14.63 8.94 22.56
N ASP A 302 -15.17 7.76 22.29
CA ASP A 302 -14.57 6.44 22.45
C ASP A 302 -14.07 5.85 21.13
N PHE A 303 -13.86 6.68 20.11
CA PHE A 303 -13.23 6.27 18.85
C PHE A 303 -11.70 6.39 18.91
N TYR A 304 -11.02 5.27 18.69
CA TYR A 304 -9.57 5.12 18.90
C TYR A 304 -8.83 4.48 17.72
N LEU A 305 -9.42 4.40 16.52
CA LEU A 305 -8.74 3.87 15.32
C LEU A 305 -7.85 4.91 14.60
N GLY A 306 -7.42 5.96 15.29
CA GLY A 306 -6.65 7.06 14.71
C GLY A 306 -7.53 8.11 14.03
N SER A 307 -7.16 8.55 12.83
CA SER A 307 -7.83 9.65 12.15
C SER A 307 -9.29 9.32 11.80
N ALA A 308 -10.24 9.92 12.51
CA ALA A 308 -11.67 9.77 12.21
C ALA A 308 -12.04 10.31 10.82
N VAL A 309 -11.34 11.35 10.34
CA VAL A 309 -11.52 11.92 8.99
C VAL A 309 -11.18 10.88 7.91
N PHE A 310 -10.13 10.08 8.12
CA PHE A 310 -9.79 8.98 7.22
C PHE A 310 -10.91 7.95 7.19
N TRP A 311 -11.34 7.47 8.36
CA TRP A 311 -12.36 6.44 8.45
C TRP A 311 -13.72 6.89 7.89
N ASP A 312 -14.14 8.12 8.14
CA ASP A 312 -15.38 8.67 7.56
C ASP A 312 -15.31 8.74 6.02
N SER A 313 -14.12 8.96 5.46
CA SER A 313 -13.93 9.02 4.01
C SER A 313 -13.95 7.67 3.30
N ILE A 314 -13.57 6.57 3.98
CA ILE A 314 -13.53 5.22 3.38
C ILE A 314 -14.74 4.35 3.73
N ARG A 315 -15.40 4.58 4.87
CA ARG A 315 -16.45 3.68 5.42
C ARG A 315 -17.67 3.47 4.51
N LYS A 316 -17.88 4.37 3.55
CA LYS A 316 -19.01 4.35 2.59
C LYS A 316 -18.65 3.75 1.24
N ILE A 317 -17.38 3.42 1.02
CA ILE A 317 -16.94 2.83 -0.25
C ILE A 317 -17.46 1.40 -0.34
N LYS A 318 -18.18 1.12 -1.42
CA LYS A 318 -18.70 -0.21 -1.78
C LYS A 318 -18.26 -0.50 -3.20
N ALA A 319 -17.08 -1.09 -3.35
CA ALA A 319 -16.37 -1.13 -4.62
C ALA A 319 -17.20 -1.77 -5.75
N ALA A 320 -17.87 -2.88 -5.45
CA ALA A 320 -18.69 -3.59 -6.43
C ALA A 320 -19.95 -2.81 -6.86
N GLU A 321 -20.61 -2.15 -5.91
CA GLU A 321 -21.77 -1.30 -6.20
C GLU A 321 -21.36 -0.09 -7.07
N MET A 322 -20.27 0.58 -6.70
CA MET A 322 -19.74 1.75 -7.43
C MET A 322 -19.25 1.40 -8.84
N SER A 323 -18.87 0.14 -9.07
CA SER A 323 -18.36 -0.33 -10.36
C SER A 323 -19.46 -0.69 -11.37
N LYS A 324 -20.74 -0.74 -10.96
CA LYS A 324 -21.88 -1.14 -11.82
C LYS A 324 -21.95 -0.40 -13.15
N GLU A 325 -21.89 0.93 -13.08
CA GLU A 325 -22.11 1.82 -14.23
C GLU A 325 -20.80 2.18 -14.97
N GLN A 326 -19.67 1.65 -14.50
CA GLN A 326 -18.38 1.93 -15.11
C GLN A 326 -18.21 1.14 -16.40
N LYS A 327 -17.58 1.76 -17.40
CA LYS A 327 -17.51 1.22 -18.76
C LYS A 327 -16.13 0.71 -19.15
N ILE A 328 -15.12 0.95 -18.32
CA ILE A 328 -13.77 0.45 -18.61
C ILE A 328 -13.69 -1.05 -18.29
N PRO A 329 -12.95 -1.84 -19.07
CA PRO A 329 -12.69 -3.25 -18.76
C PRO A 329 -12.17 -3.44 -17.34
N LEU A 330 -12.66 -4.49 -16.66
CA LEU A 330 -12.28 -4.84 -15.30
C LEU A 330 -11.83 -6.29 -15.23
N LEU A 331 -10.64 -6.54 -14.69
CA LEU A 331 -10.18 -7.87 -14.29
C LEU A 331 -10.25 -7.97 -12.77
N ILE A 332 -10.93 -9.00 -12.25
CA ILE A 332 -10.96 -9.29 -10.82
C ILE A 332 -10.17 -10.59 -10.60
N ILE A 333 -9.06 -10.48 -9.88
CA ILE A 333 -8.21 -11.61 -9.51
C ILE A 333 -8.21 -11.83 -8.00
N GLN A 334 -8.25 -13.09 -7.57
CA GLN A 334 -8.38 -13.44 -6.15
C GLN A 334 -7.68 -14.76 -5.82
N GLY A 335 -6.86 -14.75 -4.76
CA GLY A 335 -6.39 -15.98 -4.13
C GLY A 335 -7.51 -16.60 -3.28
N GLU A 336 -7.81 -17.89 -3.47
CA GLU A 336 -8.93 -18.52 -2.77
C GLU A 336 -8.63 -18.87 -1.31
N ARG A 337 -7.35 -18.87 -0.91
CA ARG A 337 -6.93 -19.03 0.48
C ARG A 337 -6.86 -17.70 1.22
N ASP A 338 -7.16 -16.58 0.59
CA ASP A 338 -7.06 -15.26 1.22
C ASP A 338 -7.99 -15.14 2.45
N TYR A 339 -7.39 -15.01 3.65
CA TYR A 339 -8.16 -14.81 4.87
C TYR A 339 -8.57 -13.35 5.08
N GLN A 340 -7.85 -12.41 4.45
CA GLN A 340 -8.08 -10.98 4.60
C GLN A 340 -9.27 -10.53 3.76
N VAL A 341 -9.40 -11.10 2.56
CA VAL A 341 -10.48 -10.83 1.60
C VAL A 341 -10.99 -12.17 1.08
N GLN A 342 -11.95 -12.76 1.80
CA GLN A 342 -12.38 -14.14 1.58
C GLN A 342 -13.12 -14.31 0.25
N SER A 343 -12.53 -15.09 -0.66
CA SER A 343 -13.07 -15.31 -2.01
C SER A 343 -14.52 -15.81 -2.02
N LYS A 344 -14.87 -16.69 -1.08
CA LYS A 344 -16.21 -17.28 -0.92
C LYS A 344 -17.30 -16.25 -0.62
N ILE A 345 -16.93 -15.08 -0.10
CA ILE A 345 -17.86 -13.99 0.21
C ILE A 345 -17.77 -12.92 -0.89
N GLU A 346 -16.57 -12.47 -1.22
CA GLU A 346 -16.35 -11.28 -2.04
C GLU A 346 -16.62 -11.54 -3.52
N ILE A 347 -16.27 -12.71 -4.05
CA ILE A 347 -16.46 -13.02 -5.48
C ILE A 347 -17.95 -13.15 -5.87
N PRO A 348 -18.81 -13.84 -5.09
CA PRO A 348 -20.25 -13.81 -5.34
C PRO A 348 -20.83 -12.39 -5.33
N LEU A 349 -20.38 -11.52 -4.43
CA LEU A 349 -20.83 -10.12 -4.37
C LEU A 349 -20.40 -9.35 -5.62
N TRP A 350 -19.13 -9.47 -6.05
CA TRP A 350 -18.67 -8.88 -7.29
C TRP A 350 -19.49 -9.36 -8.50
N LYS A 351 -19.74 -10.67 -8.62
CA LYS A 351 -20.53 -11.25 -9.72
C LYS A 351 -21.97 -10.76 -9.73
N GLU A 352 -22.62 -10.70 -8.57
CA GLU A 352 -24.00 -10.22 -8.48
C GLU A 352 -24.11 -8.74 -8.85
N GLN A 353 -23.20 -7.90 -8.33
CA GLN A 353 -23.25 -6.47 -8.61
C GLN A 353 -22.92 -6.16 -10.08
N LEU A 354 -22.04 -6.93 -10.72
CA LEU A 354 -21.54 -6.65 -12.08
C LEU A 354 -22.18 -7.53 -13.17
N LYS A 355 -23.25 -8.28 -12.87
CA LYS A 355 -23.89 -9.21 -13.81
C LYS A 355 -24.37 -8.59 -15.12
N GLU A 356 -24.66 -7.29 -15.13
CA GLU A 356 -25.11 -6.55 -16.31
C GLU A 356 -23.94 -6.04 -17.19
N ARG A 357 -22.70 -6.26 -16.76
CA ARG A 357 -21.50 -5.87 -17.50
C ARG A 357 -20.93 -7.07 -18.26
N ASP A 358 -20.60 -6.85 -19.54
CA ASP A 358 -20.01 -7.84 -20.44
C ASP A 358 -18.49 -7.71 -20.59
N ASN A 359 -17.87 -6.78 -19.86
CA ASN A 359 -16.45 -6.43 -19.90
C ASN A 359 -15.73 -6.68 -18.57
N VAL A 360 -16.13 -7.74 -17.86
CA VAL A 360 -15.57 -8.14 -16.56
C VAL A 360 -15.04 -9.57 -16.63
N ASP A 361 -13.75 -9.72 -16.37
CA ASP A 361 -13.08 -11.02 -16.30
C ASP A 361 -12.81 -11.40 -14.84
N TYR A 362 -12.90 -12.69 -14.53
CA TYR A 362 -12.57 -13.24 -13.22
C TYR A 362 -11.45 -14.29 -13.34
N ARG A 363 -10.47 -14.23 -12.44
CA ARG A 363 -9.43 -15.27 -12.27
C ARG A 363 -9.28 -15.61 -10.80
N LEU A 364 -9.50 -16.89 -10.46
CA LEU A 364 -9.41 -17.40 -9.10
C LEU A 364 -8.22 -18.36 -9.02
N TYR A 365 -7.44 -18.22 -7.96
CA TYR A 365 -6.21 -19.00 -7.78
C TYR A 365 -6.31 -19.85 -6.50
N PRO A 366 -6.58 -21.17 -6.62
CA PRO A 366 -6.89 -22.03 -5.48
C PRO A 366 -5.83 -22.09 -4.39
N LYS A 367 -4.55 -21.90 -4.75
CA LYS A 367 -3.41 -22.03 -3.83
C LYS A 367 -2.93 -20.72 -3.22
N LEU A 368 -3.50 -19.59 -3.64
CA LEU A 368 -2.93 -18.28 -3.32
C LEU A 368 -3.58 -17.64 -2.11
N ASN A 369 -2.73 -17.05 -1.26
CA ASN A 369 -3.14 -16.19 -0.14
C ASN A 369 -3.35 -14.73 -0.58
N HIS A 370 -3.52 -13.82 0.39
CA HIS A 370 -3.75 -12.39 0.15
C HIS A 370 -2.69 -11.71 -0.72
N PHE A 371 -1.41 -12.05 -0.52
CA PHE A 371 -0.28 -11.49 -1.28
C PHE A 371 0.09 -12.33 -2.51
N PHE A 372 -0.79 -13.24 -2.91
CA PHE A 372 -0.66 -14.08 -4.10
C PHE A 372 0.56 -15.00 -4.08
N THR A 373 0.97 -15.47 -2.90
CA THR A 373 1.97 -16.54 -2.76
C THR A 373 1.29 -17.90 -2.51
N GLU A 374 1.91 -18.98 -2.99
CA GLU A 374 1.36 -20.32 -2.84
C GLU A 374 1.47 -20.82 -1.40
N GLY A 375 0.44 -21.54 -0.95
CA GLY A 375 0.47 -22.31 0.27
C GLY A 375 -0.60 -23.42 0.26
N ASP A 376 -0.72 -24.10 1.39
CA ASP A 376 -1.57 -25.28 1.54
C ASP A 376 -2.71 -25.07 2.53
N GLY A 377 -3.76 -25.89 2.43
CA GLY A 377 -4.95 -25.77 3.27
C GLY A 377 -5.98 -24.77 2.74
N GLU A 378 -7.13 -24.69 3.40
CA GLU A 378 -8.32 -24.01 2.87
C GLU A 378 -8.24 -22.48 2.94
N ILE A 379 -7.78 -21.94 4.07
CA ILE A 379 -7.60 -20.51 4.31
C ILE A 379 -6.19 -20.29 4.88
N SER A 380 -5.50 -19.28 4.38
CA SER A 380 -4.14 -18.90 4.76
C SER A 380 -4.04 -18.32 6.15
N LYS A 381 -2.87 -18.45 6.75
CA LYS A 381 -2.56 -17.90 8.08
C LYS A 381 -1.56 -16.74 8.00
N PRO A 382 -1.54 -15.84 8.99
CA PRO A 382 -0.63 -14.69 8.97
C PRO A 382 0.87 -15.06 8.93
N ASP A 383 1.26 -16.18 9.52
CA ASP A 383 2.66 -16.63 9.58
C ASP A 383 3.21 -17.07 8.22
N GLU A 384 2.35 -17.34 7.23
CA GLU A 384 2.78 -17.59 5.85
C GLU A 384 3.54 -16.40 5.25
N TYR A 385 3.25 -15.17 5.69
CA TYR A 385 3.90 -13.96 5.17
C TYR A 385 5.34 -13.80 5.66
N TYR A 386 5.73 -14.56 6.70
CA TYR A 386 7.08 -14.53 7.26
C TYR A 386 8.06 -15.39 6.45
N SER A 387 7.55 -16.20 5.52
CA SER A 387 8.36 -17.02 4.63
C SER A 387 8.58 -16.30 3.31
N PRO A 388 9.83 -16.09 2.87
CA PRO A 388 10.13 -15.55 1.55
C PRO A 388 9.42 -16.35 0.46
N ALA A 389 8.58 -15.68 -0.32
CA ALA A 389 7.87 -16.28 -1.45
C ALA A 389 7.54 -15.21 -2.49
N ASN A 390 7.39 -15.65 -3.74
CA ASN A 390 7.06 -14.77 -4.87
C ASN A 390 5.66 -15.03 -5.40
N ILE A 391 5.10 -14.05 -6.10
CA ILE A 391 3.91 -14.26 -6.94
C ILE A 391 4.26 -15.27 -8.04
N PRO A 392 3.47 -16.34 -8.27
CA PRO A 392 3.77 -17.30 -9.33
C PRO A 392 3.66 -16.74 -10.74
N GLU A 393 4.44 -17.28 -11.67
CA GLU A 393 4.48 -16.79 -13.06
C GLU A 393 3.10 -16.86 -13.76
N TYR A 394 2.24 -17.83 -13.40
CA TYR A 394 0.92 -17.94 -14.02
C TYR A 394 0.04 -16.71 -13.75
N VAL A 395 0.17 -16.05 -12.59
CA VAL A 395 -0.54 -14.80 -12.30
C VAL A 395 -0.02 -13.68 -13.20
N ILE A 396 1.30 -13.60 -13.36
CA ILE A 396 1.95 -12.62 -14.26
C ILE A 396 1.48 -12.83 -15.70
N ASN A 397 1.39 -14.09 -16.15
CA ASN A 397 0.92 -14.46 -17.49
C ASN A 397 -0.54 -14.05 -17.72
N ASP A 398 -1.42 -14.27 -16.75
CA ASP A 398 -2.83 -13.92 -16.83
C ASP A 398 -3.01 -12.39 -16.93
N ILE A 399 -2.35 -11.63 -16.06
CA ILE A 399 -2.37 -10.16 -16.10
C ILE A 399 -1.82 -9.66 -17.43
N ALA A 400 -0.69 -10.21 -17.90
CA ALA A 400 -0.07 -9.80 -19.15
C ALA A 400 -0.96 -10.09 -20.37
N ALA A 401 -1.60 -11.27 -20.41
CA ALA A 401 -2.52 -11.64 -21.48
C ALA A 401 -3.71 -10.69 -21.53
N TRP A 402 -4.30 -10.38 -20.37
CA TRP A 402 -5.43 -9.47 -20.26
C TRP A 402 -5.07 -8.04 -20.72
N VAL A 403 -3.96 -7.48 -20.21
CA VAL A 403 -3.48 -6.14 -20.59
C VAL A 403 -3.17 -6.04 -22.09
N GLN A 404 -2.65 -7.12 -22.69
CA GLN A 404 -2.32 -7.16 -24.12
C GLN A 404 -3.53 -7.45 -25.03
N GLY A 405 -4.72 -7.66 -24.47
CA GLY A 405 -5.91 -8.01 -25.24
C GLY A 405 -5.81 -9.38 -25.93
N LYS A 406 -4.96 -10.27 -25.44
CA LYS A 406 -4.86 -11.64 -25.94
C LYS A 406 -5.91 -12.46 -25.20
N SER A 407 -7.03 -12.77 -25.87
CA SER A 407 -7.97 -13.76 -25.38
C SER A 407 -7.20 -15.04 -25.04
N GLN A 408 -7.30 -15.51 -23.80
CA GLN A 408 -6.79 -16.83 -23.46
C GLN A 408 -7.62 -17.83 -24.29
N LEU A 409 -6.96 -18.45 -25.27
CA LEU A 409 -7.48 -19.63 -25.94
C LEU A 409 -7.66 -20.69 -24.84
N ASN A 410 -8.90 -20.85 -24.39
CA ASN A 410 -9.33 -22.03 -23.63
C ASN A 410 -9.41 -23.23 -24.56
#